data_AF-A0A7C3CY76-F1
#
_entry.id   AF-A0A7C3CY76-F1
#
_cell.length_a   1.000
_cell.length_b   1.000
_cell.length_c   1.000
_cell.angle_alpha   90.00
_cell.angle_beta   90.00
_cell.angle_gamma   90.00
#
_symmetry.space_group_name_H-M   'P 1'
#
loop_
_entity.id
_entity.type
_entity.pdbx_description
1 polymer ?
#
loop_
_entity_poly.entity_id
_entity_poly.type
_entity_poly.pdbx_seq_one_letter_code
_entity_poly.pdbx_strand_id
1 'polypeptide(L)'
;RIKEAISRDQFSLVSQPIMDLKTGKMNRHEVLLRMRNEDGHVIQPAGFISAAERFGLMRAIDRWVIDHAIEALGHQLKTQPNLHFSINLSAESIGEASMLEVITNALQKHSVPPTAVTFEVTETVAIANLGVALKFLEQLRALGCRTALDDFGVGYSSFAYLKDLPVDSVKIDGSFVRDIQRDALQLAMVRSMNDIAHAMGKTTIAEYVDSEECIAILKEIGVDYAQGFHIGMPMPLEEVPESGTGRKAVVVRLLK
;
A
#
# COMPACT_ATOMS: atom_id res chain seq x y z
N ARG A 1 12.57 22.83 -3.64
CA ARG A 1 11.96 21.75 -4.43
C ARG A 1 10.93 20.96 -3.64
N ILE A 2 11.25 20.06 -2.70
CA ILE A 2 10.21 19.29 -1.97
C ILE A 2 9.29 20.18 -1.11
N LYS A 3 9.86 21.12 -0.32
CA LYS A 3 9.06 22.12 0.42
C LYS A 3 8.21 23.01 -0.50
N GLU A 4 8.75 23.32 -1.67
CA GLU A 4 8.03 24.11 -2.68
C GLU A 4 6.90 23.29 -3.30
N ALA A 5 7.12 22.01 -3.58
CA ALA A 5 6.13 21.08 -4.11
C ALA A 5 4.94 20.92 -3.17
N ILE A 6 5.19 20.85 -1.85
CA ILE A 6 4.15 20.88 -0.81
C ILE A 6 3.36 22.20 -0.89
N SER A 7 4.02 23.34 -1.08
CA SER A 7 3.38 24.66 -1.09
C SER A 7 2.78 25.09 -2.43
N ARG A 8 3.07 24.38 -3.52
CA ARG A 8 2.74 24.76 -4.91
C ARG A 8 1.96 23.66 -5.63
N ASP A 9 1.32 22.75 -4.89
CA ASP A 9 0.49 21.66 -5.43
C ASP A 9 1.19 20.81 -6.51
N GLN A 10 2.50 20.57 -6.36
CA GLN A 10 3.26 19.75 -7.33
C GLN A 10 3.23 18.27 -6.97
N PHE A 11 2.55 17.89 -5.89
CA PHE A 11 2.25 16.50 -5.60
C PHE A 11 0.94 16.08 -6.27
N SER A 12 0.90 14.81 -6.65
CA SER A 12 -0.30 14.16 -7.15
C SER A 12 -0.34 12.74 -6.62
N LEU A 13 -1.54 12.20 -6.45
CA LEU A 13 -1.74 10.83 -6.02
C LEU A 13 -2.21 10.00 -7.21
N VAL A 14 -1.64 8.80 -7.31
CA VAL A 14 -2.16 7.75 -8.19
C VAL A 14 -2.59 6.58 -7.33
N SER A 15 -3.42 5.70 -7.87
CA SER A 15 -3.86 4.48 -7.22
C SER A 15 -3.51 3.27 -8.08
N GLN A 16 -3.11 2.17 -7.46
CA GLN A 16 -2.92 0.89 -8.14
C GLN A 16 -3.87 -0.17 -7.58
N PRO A 17 -4.61 -0.90 -8.42
CA PRO A 17 -5.57 -1.90 -7.94
C PRO A 17 -4.87 -3.11 -7.32
N ILE A 18 -5.47 -3.62 -6.26
CA ILE A 18 -5.15 -4.89 -5.60
C ILE A 18 -6.34 -5.83 -5.84
N MET A 19 -6.09 -6.94 -6.52
CA MET A 19 -7.11 -7.93 -6.89
C MET A 19 -7.25 -8.99 -5.81
N ASP A 20 -8.49 -9.23 -5.38
CA ASP A 20 -8.86 -10.41 -4.61
C ASP A 20 -8.78 -11.66 -5.51
N LEU A 21 -7.85 -12.56 -5.22
CA LEU A 21 -7.57 -13.72 -6.07
C LEU A 21 -8.72 -14.74 -6.06
N LYS A 22 -9.56 -14.74 -5.02
CA LYS A 22 -10.72 -15.64 -4.91
C LYS A 22 -11.91 -15.15 -5.74
N THR A 23 -12.16 -13.85 -5.74
CA THR A 23 -13.37 -13.25 -6.33
C THR A 23 -13.12 -12.47 -7.63
N GLY A 24 -11.86 -12.13 -7.92
CA GLY A 24 -11.47 -11.26 -9.03
C GLY A 24 -11.87 -9.78 -8.84
N LYS A 25 -12.32 -9.39 -7.65
CA LYS A 25 -12.71 -8.00 -7.36
C LYS A 25 -11.47 -7.13 -7.13
N MET A 26 -11.51 -5.91 -7.64
CA MET A 26 -10.46 -4.89 -7.48
C MET A 26 -11.01 -3.66 -6.77
N ASN A 27 -11.53 -3.84 -5.55
CA ASN A 27 -12.08 -2.77 -4.72
C ASN A 27 -11.08 -2.27 -3.67
N ARG A 28 -9.82 -2.73 -3.75
CA ARG A 28 -8.71 -2.28 -2.92
C ARG A 28 -7.70 -1.60 -3.82
N HIS A 29 -7.16 -0.47 -3.39
CA HIS A 29 -6.13 0.23 -4.14
C HIS A 29 -5.04 0.74 -3.21
N GLU A 30 -3.79 0.62 -3.63
CA GLU A 30 -2.67 1.29 -2.99
C GLU A 30 -2.53 2.71 -3.53
N VAL A 31 -2.48 3.69 -2.63
CA VAL A 31 -2.27 5.10 -2.96
C VAL A 31 -0.78 5.39 -3.00
N LEU A 32 -0.32 5.87 -4.15
CA LEU A 32 1.08 6.10 -4.44
C LEU A 32 1.33 7.58 -4.76
N LEU A 33 2.30 8.18 -4.07
CA LEU A 33 2.70 9.55 -4.30
C LEU A 33 3.45 9.71 -5.63
N ARG A 34 3.20 10.83 -6.31
CA ARG A 34 3.97 11.32 -7.47
C ARG A 34 4.30 12.79 -7.24
N MET A 35 5.45 13.22 -7.72
CA MET A 35 5.81 14.65 -7.75
C MET A 35 5.93 15.09 -9.21
N ARG A 36 5.55 16.32 -9.53
CA ARG A 36 5.78 16.92 -10.85
C ARG A 36 6.90 17.94 -10.77
N ASN A 37 7.76 17.99 -11.77
CA ASN A 37 8.73 19.07 -11.90
C ASN A 37 8.08 20.33 -12.52
N GLU A 38 8.85 21.42 -12.65
CA GLU A 38 8.35 22.69 -13.23
C GLU A 38 7.92 22.55 -14.70
N ASP A 39 8.48 21.58 -15.42
CA ASP A 39 8.13 21.27 -16.82
C ASP A 39 6.93 20.32 -16.93
N GLY A 40 6.35 19.90 -15.80
CA GLY A 40 5.21 18.98 -15.75
C GLY A 40 5.56 17.49 -15.82
N HIS A 41 6.84 17.11 -15.87
CA HIS A 41 7.27 15.71 -15.86
C HIS A 41 7.06 15.06 -14.49
N VAL A 42 6.59 13.81 -14.51
CA VAL A 42 6.37 13.01 -13.30
C VAL A 42 7.70 12.44 -12.79
N ILE A 43 7.96 12.67 -11.51
CA ILE A 43 9.06 12.14 -10.70
C ILE A 43 8.46 11.09 -9.75
N GLN A 44 9.00 9.87 -9.84
CA GLN A 44 8.63 8.74 -8.97
C GLN A 44 9.17 8.96 -7.54
N PRO A 45 8.56 8.34 -6.51
CA PRO A 45 9.03 8.41 -5.12
C PRO A 45 10.53 8.16 -4.95
N ALA A 46 11.09 7.15 -5.63
CA ALA A 46 12.52 6.83 -5.59
C ALA A 46 13.43 8.02 -5.98
N GLY A 47 12.92 9.00 -6.75
CA GLY A 47 13.67 10.20 -7.13
C GLY A 47 13.73 11.30 -6.06
N PHE A 48 12.92 11.25 -5.00
CA PHE A 48 12.88 12.31 -3.98
C PHE A 48 12.69 11.87 -2.53
N ILE A 49 12.21 10.65 -2.25
CA ILE A 49 11.94 10.18 -0.88
C ILE A 49 13.21 10.16 -0.02
N SER A 50 14.33 9.63 -0.53
CA SER A 50 15.59 9.62 0.25
C SER A 50 16.08 11.03 0.61
N ALA A 51 15.79 12.03 -0.23
CA ALA A 51 16.06 13.42 0.10
C ALA A 51 15.06 13.94 1.15
N ALA A 52 13.77 13.62 1.02
CA ALA A 52 12.75 13.99 1.99
C ALA A 52 13.08 13.46 3.40
N GLU A 53 13.47 12.18 3.52
CA GLU A 53 13.92 11.56 4.76
C GLU A 53 15.13 12.30 5.34
N ARG A 54 16.19 12.48 4.54
CA ARG A 54 17.42 13.18 4.95
C ARG A 54 17.16 14.60 5.48
N PHE A 55 16.15 15.28 4.95
CA PHE A 55 15.79 16.64 5.34
C PHE A 55 14.60 16.70 6.32
N GLY A 56 14.11 15.57 6.83
CA GLY A 56 13.03 15.49 7.81
C GLY A 56 11.68 15.99 7.28
N LEU A 57 11.42 15.82 5.99
CA LEU A 57 10.21 16.29 5.31
C LEU A 57 9.11 15.22 5.23
N MET A 58 9.42 13.95 5.53
CA MET A 58 8.46 12.85 5.39
C MET A 58 7.17 13.06 6.19
N ARG A 59 7.24 13.58 7.43
CA ARG A 59 6.03 13.89 8.22
C ARG A 59 5.09 14.86 7.50
N ALA A 60 5.64 15.88 6.84
CA ALA A 60 4.83 16.86 6.11
C ALA A 60 4.23 16.25 4.84
N ILE A 61 4.99 15.36 4.18
CA ILE A 61 4.52 14.62 3.01
C ILE A 61 3.40 13.65 3.41
N ASP A 62 3.60 12.85 4.45
CA ASP A 62 2.61 11.86 4.92
C ASP A 62 1.31 12.56 5.35
N ARG A 63 1.39 13.69 6.07
CA ARG A 63 0.20 14.51 6.39
C ARG A 63 -0.55 14.94 5.14
N TRP A 64 0.17 15.39 4.11
CA TRP A 64 -0.42 15.79 2.84
C TRP A 64 -1.07 14.59 2.14
N VAL A 65 -0.37 13.45 2.06
CA VAL A 65 -0.89 12.21 1.45
C VAL A 65 -2.15 11.73 2.18
N ILE A 66 -2.13 11.69 3.52
CA ILE A 66 -3.25 11.24 4.36
C ILE A 66 -4.50 12.09 4.10
N ASP A 67 -4.39 13.42 4.14
CA ASP A 67 -5.55 14.31 3.95
C ASP A 67 -6.14 14.14 2.55
N HIS A 68 -5.31 14.16 1.50
CA HIS A 68 -5.78 14.08 0.10
C HIS A 68 -6.28 12.69 -0.27
N ALA A 69 -5.66 11.62 0.23
CA ALA A 69 -6.11 10.25 -0.02
C ALA A 69 -7.46 9.98 0.65
N ILE A 70 -7.61 10.41 1.91
CA ILE A 70 -8.85 10.24 2.66
C ILE A 70 -9.96 11.14 2.09
N GLU A 71 -9.63 12.36 1.65
CA GLU A 71 -10.57 13.21 0.92
C GLU A 71 -11.12 12.51 -0.32
N ALA A 72 -10.23 12.04 -1.21
CA ALA A 72 -10.61 11.34 -2.43
C ALA A 72 -11.46 10.09 -2.13
N LEU A 73 -11.09 9.31 -1.12
CA LEU A 73 -11.85 8.15 -0.69
C LEU A 73 -13.26 8.54 -0.21
N GLY A 74 -13.40 9.60 0.58
CA GLY A 74 -14.70 10.10 1.05
C GLY A 74 -15.62 10.53 -0.10
N HIS A 75 -15.05 11.07 -1.18
CA HIS A 75 -15.81 11.36 -2.39
C HIS A 75 -16.25 10.07 -3.11
N GLN A 76 -15.35 9.10 -3.27
CA GLN A 76 -15.60 7.88 -4.05
C GLN A 76 -16.50 6.87 -3.32
N LEU A 77 -16.47 6.82 -1.99
CA LEU A 77 -17.34 5.94 -1.20
C LEU A 77 -18.84 6.22 -1.41
N LYS A 78 -19.21 7.42 -1.90
CA LYS A 78 -20.60 7.77 -2.23
C LYS A 78 -21.17 6.91 -3.36
N THR A 79 -20.34 6.47 -4.30
CA THR A 79 -20.74 5.59 -5.42
C THR A 79 -20.14 4.19 -5.31
N GLN A 80 -19.05 4.03 -4.57
CA GLN A 80 -18.32 2.77 -4.40
C GLN A 80 -18.20 2.40 -2.92
N PRO A 81 -19.27 1.93 -2.26
CA PRO A 81 -19.31 1.73 -0.81
C PRO A 81 -18.33 0.66 -0.27
N ASN A 82 -17.76 -0.16 -1.16
CA ASN A 82 -16.79 -1.20 -0.81
C ASN A 82 -15.35 -0.85 -1.19
N LEU A 83 -15.07 0.41 -1.57
CA LEU A 83 -13.73 0.85 -1.93
C LEU A 83 -12.84 0.96 -0.68
N HIS A 84 -11.59 0.53 -0.80
CA HIS A 84 -10.59 0.61 0.27
C HIS A 84 -9.29 1.17 -0.28
N PHE A 85 -8.65 2.06 0.48
CA PHE A 85 -7.32 2.58 0.16
C PHE A 85 -6.27 2.09 1.16
N SER A 86 -5.11 1.75 0.61
CA SER A 86 -3.87 1.51 1.33
C SER A 86 -2.99 2.76 1.25
N ILE A 87 -2.46 3.21 2.39
CA ILE A 87 -1.63 4.42 2.50
C ILE A 87 -0.33 4.07 3.24
N ASN A 88 0.80 4.34 2.61
CA ASN A 88 2.13 4.15 3.19
C ASN A 88 2.45 5.21 4.27
N LEU A 89 3.13 4.79 5.34
CA LEU A 89 3.62 5.66 6.40
C LEU A 89 5.13 5.52 6.59
N SER A 90 5.80 6.66 6.74
CA SER A 90 7.24 6.70 7.00
C SER A 90 7.59 6.38 8.45
N ALA A 91 8.86 6.03 8.70
CA ALA A 91 9.39 5.83 10.05
C ALA A 91 9.21 7.06 10.94
N GLU A 92 9.42 8.25 10.38
CA GLU A 92 9.30 9.51 11.12
C GLU A 92 7.86 9.82 11.56
N SER A 93 6.87 9.35 10.79
CA SER A 93 5.44 9.54 11.06
C SER A 93 4.93 8.59 12.13
N ILE A 94 5.34 7.32 12.09
CA ILE A 94 4.99 6.31 13.11
C ILE A 94 5.55 6.71 14.48
N GLY A 95 6.72 7.34 14.53
CA GLY A 95 7.32 7.87 15.76
C GLY A 95 6.71 9.19 16.26
N GLU A 96 5.79 9.81 15.51
CA GLU A 96 5.22 11.10 15.87
C GLU A 96 3.89 10.97 16.61
N ALA A 97 3.85 11.40 17.88
CA ALA A 97 2.66 11.29 18.73
C ALA A 97 1.41 11.99 18.15
N SER A 98 1.58 13.07 17.39
CA SER A 98 0.47 13.82 16.80
C SER A 98 -0.08 13.20 15.50
N MET A 99 0.59 12.21 14.91
CA MET A 99 0.17 11.62 13.63
C MET A 99 -1.18 10.90 13.74
N LEU A 100 -1.45 10.25 14.88
CA LEU A 100 -2.75 9.61 15.11
C LEU A 100 -3.90 10.63 15.12
N GLU A 101 -3.67 11.82 15.67
CA GLU A 101 -4.64 12.92 15.65
C GLU A 101 -4.90 13.41 14.23
N VAL A 102 -3.85 13.52 13.40
CA VAL A 102 -3.98 13.86 11.97
C VAL A 102 -4.89 12.88 11.26
N ILE A 103 -4.62 11.58 11.42
CA ILE A 103 -5.41 10.51 10.78
C ILE A 103 -6.87 10.57 11.25
N THR A 104 -7.08 10.69 12.56
CA THR A 104 -8.42 10.78 13.15
C THR A 104 -9.19 11.98 12.60
N ASN A 105 -8.56 13.15 12.54
CA ASN A 105 -9.18 14.38 12.05
C ASN A 105 -9.49 14.29 10.55
N ALA A 106 -8.61 13.71 9.73
CA ALA A 106 -8.86 13.52 8.31
C ALA A 106 -10.06 12.58 8.06
N LEU A 107 -10.10 11.44 8.75
CA LEU A 107 -11.23 10.49 8.67
C LEU A 107 -12.56 11.16 9.03
N GLN A 108 -12.58 11.94 10.12
CA GLN A 108 -13.78 12.67 10.56
C GLN A 108 -14.18 13.78 9.57
N LYS A 109 -13.22 14.63 9.18
CA LYS A 109 -13.42 15.75 8.24
C LYS A 109 -14.06 15.29 6.94
N HIS A 110 -13.61 14.15 6.40
CA HIS A 110 -14.08 13.62 5.12
C HIS A 110 -15.14 12.52 5.26
N SER A 111 -15.63 12.25 6.47
CA SER A 111 -16.65 11.23 6.77
C SER A 111 -16.31 9.84 6.24
N VAL A 112 -15.04 9.45 6.34
CA VAL A 112 -14.55 8.14 5.90
C VAL A 112 -14.57 7.16 7.08
N PRO A 113 -15.21 5.99 6.95
CA PRO A 113 -15.14 4.96 7.98
C PRO A 113 -13.70 4.44 8.08
N PRO A 114 -13.11 4.35 9.29
CA PRO A 114 -11.74 3.88 9.49
C PRO A 114 -11.45 2.54 8.79
N THR A 115 -12.44 1.65 8.72
CA THR A 115 -12.34 0.32 8.10
C THR A 115 -12.08 0.34 6.59
N ALA A 116 -12.30 1.47 5.91
CA ALA A 116 -12.02 1.66 4.50
C ALA A 116 -10.55 2.03 4.22
N VAL A 117 -9.75 2.27 5.27
CA VAL A 117 -8.34 2.65 5.15
C VAL A 117 -7.44 1.57 5.76
N THR A 118 -6.41 1.21 5.01
CA THR A 118 -5.30 0.37 5.47
C THR A 118 -4.05 1.23 5.52
N PHE A 119 -3.33 1.21 6.62
CA PHE A 119 -2.03 1.87 6.72
C PHE A 119 -0.91 0.84 6.60
N GLU A 120 0.07 1.15 5.77
CA GLU A 120 1.19 0.25 5.44
C GLU A 120 2.48 0.82 6.03
N VAL A 121 3.30 -0.07 6.59
CA VAL A 121 4.64 0.26 7.09
C VAL A 121 5.60 -0.78 6.53
N THR A 122 6.78 -0.37 6.07
CA THR A 122 7.75 -1.34 5.55
C THR A 122 8.33 -2.20 6.68
N GLU A 123 8.75 -3.41 6.35
CA GLU A 123 9.39 -4.34 7.29
C GLU A 123 10.61 -3.70 7.98
N THR A 124 11.47 -3.01 7.21
CA THR A 124 12.66 -2.36 7.73
C THR A 124 12.30 -1.29 8.78
N VAL A 125 11.26 -0.50 8.53
CA VAL A 125 10.79 0.53 9.45
C VAL A 125 10.22 -0.08 10.73
N ALA A 126 9.42 -1.14 10.60
CA ALA A 126 8.84 -1.83 11.74
C ALA A 126 9.93 -2.44 12.65
N ILE A 127 10.94 -3.09 12.07
CA ILE A 127 12.00 -3.77 12.82
C ILE A 127 12.96 -2.79 13.47
N ALA A 128 13.31 -1.69 12.79
CA ALA A 128 14.22 -0.68 13.31
C ALA A 128 13.74 -0.08 14.65
N ASN A 129 12.43 -0.02 14.88
CA ASN A 129 11.86 0.44 16.14
C ASN A 129 10.55 -0.29 16.49
N LEU A 130 10.66 -1.60 16.75
CA LEU A 130 9.52 -2.50 16.96
C LEU A 130 8.54 -2.02 18.04
N GLY A 131 9.04 -1.48 19.16
CA GLY A 131 8.17 -0.99 20.24
C GLY A 131 7.31 0.22 19.82
N VAL A 132 7.88 1.15 19.03
CA VAL A 132 7.16 2.31 18.51
C VAL A 132 6.17 1.87 17.43
N ALA A 133 6.60 1.01 16.50
CA ALA A 133 5.74 0.48 15.45
C ALA A 133 4.54 -0.29 16.02
N LEU A 134 4.77 -1.20 16.98
CA LEU A 134 3.72 -1.97 17.65
C LEU A 134 2.68 -1.03 18.26
N LYS A 135 3.11 -0.09 19.10
CA LYS A 135 2.20 0.85 19.77
C LYS A 135 1.37 1.65 18.76
N PHE A 136 2.00 2.16 17.71
CA PHE A 136 1.32 2.97 16.72
C PHE A 136 0.30 2.16 15.91
N LEU A 137 0.66 0.96 15.47
CA LEU A 137 -0.23 0.05 14.74
C LEU A 137 -1.41 -0.42 15.61
N GLU A 138 -1.21 -0.67 16.90
CA GLU A 138 -2.31 -0.94 17.85
C GLU A 138 -3.29 0.23 17.93
N GLN A 139 -2.78 1.46 17.94
CA GLN A 139 -3.62 2.66 17.98
C GLN A 139 -4.45 2.83 16.69
N LEU A 140 -3.88 2.53 15.52
CA LEU A 140 -4.63 2.53 14.25
C LEU A 140 -5.73 1.47 14.24
N ARG A 141 -5.45 0.27 14.74
CA ARG A 141 -6.45 -0.80 14.86
C ARG A 141 -7.54 -0.45 15.87
N ALA A 142 -7.19 0.18 16.99
CA ALA A 142 -8.15 0.67 17.96
C ALA A 142 -9.06 1.76 17.39
N LEU A 143 -8.56 2.58 16.45
CA LEU A 143 -9.36 3.53 15.68
C LEU A 143 -10.29 2.84 14.66
N GLY A 144 -10.00 1.58 14.31
CA GLY A 144 -10.75 0.77 13.35
C GLY A 144 -10.14 0.71 11.96
N CYS A 145 -8.97 1.30 11.75
CA CYS A 145 -8.19 1.15 10.52
C CYS A 145 -7.59 -0.24 10.43
N ARG A 146 -7.38 -0.70 9.19
CA ARG A 146 -6.57 -1.89 8.94
C ARG A 146 -5.09 -1.53 8.88
N THR A 147 -4.24 -2.51 9.09
CA THR A 147 -2.79 -2.34 9.03
C THR A 147 -2.12 -3.43 8.22
N ALA A 148 -1.10 -3.07 7.45
CA ALA A 148 -0.31 -3.99 6.64
C ALA A 148 1.19 -3.81 6.89
N LEU A 149 1.94 -4.91 6.75
CA LEU A 149 3.40 -4.88 6.66
C LEU A 149 3.80 -4.95 5.18
N ASP A 150 4.54 -3.96 4.72
CA ASP A 150 5.05 -3.86 3.36
C ASP A 150 6.49 -4.39 3.22
N ASP A 151 6.92 -4.69 2.00
CA ASP A 151 8.25 -5.24 1.66
C ASP A 151 8.61 -6.52 2.46
N PHE A 152 7.64 -7.38 2.76
CA PHE A 152 7.89 -8.55 3.61
C PHE A 152 8.83 -9.55 2.95
N GLY A 153 9.90 -9.90 3.68
CA GLY A 153 10.96 -10.82 3.26
C GLY A 153 12.26 -10.12 2.87
N VAL A 154 12.25 -8.79 2.69
CA VAL A 154 13.46 -8.00 2.35
C VAL A 154 14.31 -7.77 3.60
N GLY A 155 13.69 -7.74 4.78
CA GLY A 155 14.41 -7.71 6.05
C GLY A 155 15.15 -9.03 6.29
N TYR A 156 16.43 -8.97 6.64
CA TYR A 156 17.24 -10.16 7.01
C TYR A 156 16.84 -10.75 8.39
N SER A 157 15.58 -10.63 8.80
CA SER A 157 15.12 -10.96 10.14
C SER A 157 14.35 -12.28 10.21
N SER A 158 14.38 -12.90 11.39
CA SER A 158 13.50 -14.03 11.69
C SER A 158 12.04 -13.55 11.72
N PHE A 159 11.09 -14.36 11.23
CA PHE A 159 9.65 -14.09 11.29
C PHE A 159 9.07 -13.96 12.72
N ALA A 160 9.89 -14.09 13.76
CA ALA A 160 9.47 -13.98 15.15
C ALA A 160 8.74 -12.66 15.46
N TYR A 161 9.20 -11.53 14.92
CA TYR A 161 8.56 -10.23 15.17
C TYR A 161 7.16 -10.14 14.57
N LEU A 162 6.89 -10.89 13.48
CA LEU A 162 5.62 -10.84 12.77
C LEU A 162 4.46 -11.34 13.64
N LYS A 163 4.75 -12.30 14.53
CA LYS A 163 3.78 -12.83 15.50
C LYS A 163 3.21 -11.73 16.39
N ASP A 164 4.06 -10.83 16.84
CA ASP A 164 3.71 -9.77 17.79
C ASP A 164 3.26 -8.49 17.07
N LEU A 165 3.55 -8.35 15.78
CA LEU A 165 3.15 -7.19 15.00
C LEU A 165 1.63 -7.21 14.72
N PRO A 166 0.88 -6.17 15.12
CA PRO A 166 -0.56 -6.11 14.97
C PRO A 166 -0.90 -5.60 13.56
N VAL A 167 -0.58 -6.42 12.55
CA VAL A 167 -0.96 -6.24 11.15
C VAL A 167 -1.99 -7.27 10.73
N ASP A 168 -2.97 -6.84 9.93
CA ASP A 168 -4.01 -7.69 9.36
C ASP A 168 -3.53 -8.39 8.08
N SER A 169 -2.58 -7.78 7.35
CA SER A 169 -2.01 -8.33 6.13
C SER A 169 -0.50 -8.13 6.01
N VAL A 170 0.14 -8.95 5.17
CA VAL A 170 1.54 -8.78 4.74
C VAL A 170 1.60 -8.71 3.22
N LYS A 171 2.44 -7.82 2.69
CA LYS A 171 2.72 -7.69 1.26
C LYS A 171 4.06 -8.38 0.97
N ILE A 172 4.02 -9.47 0.22
CA ILE A 172 5.20 -10.24 -0.19
C ILE A 172 5.89 -9.45 -1.30
N ASP A 173 7.12 -9.03 -1.02
CA ASP A 173 7.89 -8.17 -1.91
C ASP A 173 8.06 -8.77 -3.31
N GLY A 174 8.02 -7.90 -4.31
CA GLY A 174 8.12 -8.29 -5.71
C GLY A 174 9.41 -9.00 -6.11
N SER A 175 10.49 -8.89 -5.32
CA SER A 175 11.73 -9.62 -5.58
C SER A 175 11.60 -11.14 -5.39
N PHE A 176 10.58 -11.60 -4.64
CA PHE A 176 10.24 -13.02 -4.49
C PHE A 176 9.15 -13.50 -5.44
N VAL A 177 8.31 -12.57 -5.94
CA VAL A 177 7.16 -12.88 -6.81
C VAL A 177 7.55 -12.80 -8.30
N ARG A 178 8.65 -12.13 -8.62
CA ARG A 178 9.12 -12.05 -10.00
C ARG A 178 9.58 -13.42 -10.49
N ASP A 179 9.09 -13.85 -11.65
CA ASP A 179 9.50 -15.12 -12.26
C ASP A 179 9.16 -16.39 -11.45
N ILE A 180 8.18 -16.39 -10.51
CA ILE A 180 7.82 -17.59 -9.71
C ILE A 180 7.47 -18.81 -10.56
N GLN A 181 7.00 -18.59 -11.78
CA GLN A 181 6.63 -19.60 -12.76
C GLN A 181 7.83 -20.34 -13.36
N ARG A 182 9.05 -19.83 -13.16
CA ARG A 182 10.30 -20.40 -13.70
C ARG A 182 11.32 -20.73 -12.62
N ASP A 183 11.09 -20.32 -11.38
CA ASP A 183 12.02 -20.46 -10.28
C ASP A 183 11.37 -21.22 -9.12
N ALA A 184 11.75 -22.50 -8.98
CA ALA A 184 11.23 -23.37 -7.93
C ALA A 184 11.61 -22.91 -6.52
N LEU A 185 12.74 -22.20 -6.36
CA LEU A 185 13.15 -21.65 -5.07
C LEU A 185 12.26 -20.47 -4.68
N GLN A 186 12.01 -19.54 -5.61
CA GLN A 186 11.10 -18.42 -5.37
C GLN A 186 9.67 -18.91 -5.07
N LEU A 187 9.18 -19.87 -5.83
CA LEU A 187 7.88 -20.51 -5.55
C LEU A 187 7.82 -21.09 -4.13
N ALA A 188 8.86 -21.81 -3.71
CA ALA A 188 8.94 -22.37 -2.36
C ALA A 188 8.99 -21.28 -1.28
N MET A 189 9.70 -20.17 -1.53
CA MET A 189 9.78 -19.02 -0.62
C MET A 189 8.41 -18.34 -0.46
N VAL A 190 7.76 -17.97 -1.57
CA VAL A 190 6.44 -17.31 -1.53
C VAL A 190 5.40 -18.20 -0.86
N ARG A 191 5.39 -19.52 -1.15
CA ARG A 191 4.52 -20.48 -0.46
C ARG A 191 4.78 -20.49 1.05
N SER A 192 6.05 -20.55 1.46
CA SER A 192 6.41 -20.57 2.88
C SER A 192 6.00 -19.28 3.60
N MET A 193 6.22 -18.12 2.96
CA MET A 193 5.80 -16.82 3.50
C MET A 193 4.28 -16.76 3.67
N ASN A 194 3.53 -17.24 2.67
CA ASN A 194 2.08 -17.34 2.72
C ASN A 194 1.61 -18.23 3.88
N ASP A 195 2.14 -19.45 3.97
CA ASP A 195 1.75 -20.41 5.01
C ASP A 195 2.03 -19.88 6.42
N ILE A 196 3.17 -19.18 6.61
CA ILE A 196 3.54 -18.58 7.89
C ILE A 196 2.62 -17.41 8.24
N ALA A 197 2.31 -16.53 7.28
CA ALA A 197 1.39 -15.42 7.50
C ALA A 197 -0.01 -15.91 7.88
N HIS A 198 -0.53 -16.92 7.16
CA HIS A 198 -1.82 -17.54 7.47
C HIS A 198 -1.83 -18.26 8.82
N ALA A 199 -0.73 -18.94 9.19
CA ALA A 199 -0.59 -19.54 10.52
C ALA A 199 -0.64 -18.50 11.66
N MET A 200 -0.27 -17.25 11.37
CA MET A 200 -0.39 -16.10 12.27
C MET A 200 -1.72 -15.34 12.15
N GLY A 201 -2.65 -15.83 11.32
CA GLY A 201 -3.97 -15.22 11.10
C GLY A 201 -3.95 -13.95 10.25
N LYS A 202 -2.93 -13.78 9.39
CA LYS A 202 -2.73 -12.61 8.52
C LYS A 202 -2.98 -12.98 7.07
N THR A 203 -3.61 -12.10 6.29
CA THR A 203 -3.77 -12.32 4.84
C THR A 203 -2.53 -11.90 4.07
N THR A 204 -2.34 -12.42 2.86
CA THR A 204 -1.19 -12.11 2.01
C THR A 204 -1.56 -11.36 0.74
N ILE A 205 -0.69 -10.42 0.34
CA ILE A 205 -0.76 -9.71 -0.93
C ILE A 205 0.56 -9.99 -1.67
N ALA A 206 0.53 -10.57 -2.86
CA ALA A 206 1.72 -10.73 -3.68
C ALA A 206 1.89 -9.54 -4.62
N GLU A 207 3.07 -8.93 -4.61
CA GLU A 207 3.37 -7.76 -5.45
C GLU A 207 4.05 -8.11 -6.78
N TYR A 208 4.19 -7.12 -7.67
CA TYR A 208 4.86 -7.26 -8.97
C TYR A 208 4.31 -8.37 -9.88
N VAL A 209 3.03 -8.71 -9.75
CA VAL A 209 2.37 -9.70 -10.62
C VAL A 209 2.27 -9.18 -12.06
N ASP A 210 2.95 -9.87 -12.97
CA ASP A 210 3.19 -9.42 -14.35
C ASP A 210 2.57 -10.30 -15.45
N SER A 211 1.92 -11.40 -15.05
CA SER A 211 1.41 -12.42 -15.98
C SER A 211 0.23 -13.20 -15.40
N GLU A 212 -0.58 -13.80 -16.30
CA GLU A 212 -1.69 -14.66 -15.92
C GLU A 212 -1.19 -15.98 -15.30
N GLU A 213 -0.05 -16.47 -15.78
CA GLU A 213 0.64 -17.64 -15.23
C GLU A 213 1.03 -17.41 -13.76
N CYS A 214 1.55 -16.23 -13.42
CA CYS A 214 1.85 -15.86 -12.04
C CYS A 214 0.58 -15.87 -11.18
N ILE A 215 -0.54 -15.28 -11.66
CA ILE A 215 -1.84 -15.32 -10.96
C ILE A 215 -2.29 -16.76 -10.70
N ALA A 216 -2.19 -17.64 -11.70
CA ALA A 216 -2.62 -19.02 -11.56
C ALA A 216 -1.85 -19.75 -10.45
N ILE A 217 -0.53 -19.55 -10.40
CA ILE A 217 0.32 -20.13 -9.36
C ILE A 217 0.00 -19.53 -7.98
N LEU A 218 -0.15 -18.20 -7.88
CA LEU A 218 -0.50 -17.54 -6.62
C LEU A 218 -1.83 -18.06 -6.05
N LYS A 219 -2.83 -18.31 -6.91
CA LYS A 219 -4.09 -18.96 -6.52
C LYS A 219 -3.88 -20.39 -6.04
N GLU A 220 -3.03 -21.18 -6.72
CA GLU A 220 -2.74 -22.56 -6.34
C GLU A 220 -2.07 -22.67 -4.97
N ILE A 221 -1.17 -21.73 -4.66
CA ILE A 221 -0.47 -21.71 -3.37
C ILE A 221 -1.26 -20.99 -2.26
N GLY A 222 -2.43 -20.45 -2.59
CA GLY A 222 -3.40 -19.92 -1.62
C GLY A 222 -3.22 -18.45 -1.24
N VAL A 223 -2.48 -17.65 -2.01
CA VAL A 223 -2.35 -16.20 -1.75
C VAL A 223 -3.72 -15.51 -1.86
N ASP A 224 -4.01 -14.57 -0.96
CA ASP A 224 -5.33 -13.91 -0.90
C ASP A 224 -5.51 -12.83 -1.96
N TYR A 225 -4.47 -12.01 -2.16
CA TYR A 225 -4.51 -10.81 -3.00
C TYR A 225 -3.29 -10.70 -3.92
N ALA A 226 -3.44 -10.03 -5.06
CA ALA A 226 -2.37 -9.77 -6.00
C ALA A 226 -2.36 -8.30 -6.47
N GLN A 227 -1.17 -7.75 -6.63
CA GLN A 227 -0.92 -6.42 -7.17
C GLN A 227 0.22 -6.48 -8.18
N GLY A 228 0.08 -5.76 -9.30
CA GLY A 228 1.10 -5.69 -10.32
C GLY A 228 0.58 -5.19 -11.66
N PHE A 229 1.48 -5.03 -12.63
CA PHE A 229 1.13 -4.42 -13.92
C PHE A 229 0.15 -5.23 -14.76
N HIS A 230 0.09 -6.55 -14.56
CA HIS A 230 -0.92 -7.38 -15.22
C HIS A 230 -2.31 -7.23 -14.60
N ILE A 231 -2.38 -6.84 -13.31
CA ILE A 231 -3.64 -6.51 -12.64
C ILE A 231 -4.13 -5.13 -13.06
N GLY A 232 -3.25 -4.13 -12.99
CA GLY A 232 -3.53 -2.78 -13.41
C GLY A 232 -2.35 -1.84 -13.19
N MET A 233 -2.20 -0.90 -14.12
CA MET A 233 -1.23 0.18 -13.99
C MET A 233 -1.71 1.21 -12.97
N PRO A 234 -0.78 1.92 -12.28
CA PRO A 234 -1.16 3.07 -11.49
C PRO A 234 -1.91 4.11 -12.34
N MET A 235 -3.05 4.58 -11.85
CA MET A 235 -3.93 5.56 -12.50
C MET A 235 -4.19 6.76 -11.58
N PRO A 236 -4.56 7.95 -12.10
CA PRO A 236 -4.93 9.07 -11.24
C PRO A 236 -5.94 8.67 -10.16
N LEU A 237 -5.75 9.15 -8.92
CA LEU A 237 -6.56 8.73 -7.78
C LEU A 237 -8.06 9.03 -8.00
N GLU A 238 -8.37 10.05 -8.76
CA GLU A 238 -9.74 10.48 -9.09
C GLU A 238 -10.44 9.56 -10.10
N GLU A 239 -9.68 8.74 -10.84
CA GLU A 239 -10.16 7.90 -11.94
C GLU A 239 -10.43 6.44 -11.53
N VAL A 240 -10.48 6.13 -10.22
CA VAL A 240 -10.75 4.76 -9.73
C VAL A 240 -12.10 4.27 -10.28
N PRO A 241 -12.12 3.23 -11.12
CA PRO A 241 -13.33 2.78 -11.78
C PRO A 241 -14.27 2.10 -10.78
N GLU A 242 -15.59 2.27 -10.99
CA GLU A 242 -16.58 1.52 -10.22
C GLU A 242 -16.35 0.01 -10.34
N SER A 243 -16.36 -0.67 -9.20
CA SER A 243 -16.11 -2.11 -9.12
C SER A 243 -17.28 -2.90 -9.75
N GLY A 244 -17.20 -3.16 -11.07
CA GLY A 244 -18.24 -3.84 -11.85
C GLY A 244 -17.71 -4.77 -12.94
N THR A 245 -17.86 -6.09 -12.72
CA THR A 245 -17.84 -7.23 -13.66
C THR A 245 -17.09 -7.06 -14.99
N GLY A 246 -15.88 -7.62 -15.08
CA GLY A 246 -15.41 -8.33 -16.28
C GLY A 246 -15.28 -7.55 -17.58
N ARG A 247 -15.37 -6.22 -17.60
CA ARG A 247 -14.83 -5.47 -18.73
C ARG A 247 -13.33 -5.45 -18.54
N LYS A 248 -12.63 -6.13 -19.46
CA LYS A 248 -11.19 -5.97 -19.72
C LYS A 248 -10.83 -4.55 -19.33
N ALA A 249 -9.95 -4.40 -18.33
CA ALA A 249 -9.34 -3.14 -18.01
C ALA A 249 -9.06 -2.47 -19.36
N VAL A 250 -9.74 -1.36 -19.64
CA VAL A 250 -9.41 -0.55 -20.79
C VAL A 250 -7.95 -0.27 -20.56
N VAL A 251 -7.10 -0.88 -21.38
CA VAL A 251 -5.67 -0.62 -21.38
C VAL A 251 -5.58 0.84 -21.80
N VAL A 252 -5.67 1.73 -20.82
CA VAL A 252 -5.34 3.14 -20.97
C VAL A 252 -3.83 3.13 -21.08
N ARG A 253 -3.40 2.89 -22.30
CA ARG A 253 -2.03 2.91 -22.76
C ARG A 253 -1.56 4.35 -22.72
N LEU A 254 -1.35 4.90 -21.54
CA LEU A 254 -0.62 6.15 -21.38
C LEU A 254 0.87 5.84 -21.35
N LEU A 255 1.38 5.69 -22.56
CA LEU A 255 2.66 6.20 -23.06
C LEU A 255 3.78 6.42 -22.02
N LYS A 256 4.82 5.58 -22.14
CA LYS A 256 6.26 5.84 -21.90
C LYS A 256 6.69 6.48 -20.58
#